data_AF-A0AAP0H070-F1
#
_entry.id   AF-A0AAP0H070-F1
#
_cell.length_a   1.000
_cell.length_b   1.000
_cell.length_c   1.000
_cell.angle_alpha   90.00
_cell.angle_beta   90.00
_cell.angle_gamma   90.00
#
_symmetry.space_group_name_H-M   'P 1'
#
loop_
_entity.id
_entity.type
_entity.pdbx_description
1 polymer ?
#
loop_
_entity_poly.entity_id
_entity_poly.type
_entity_poly.pdbx_seq_one_letter_code
_entity_poly.pdbx_strand_id
1 'polypeptide(L)'
;MEIDDNIKAPELLDLLFACGSKLLLQELPSIFDGSASTKAEAQDDSKATLAPKISQEESWLSFDQEALTLHNKVRAFAGWPGTRARILVIDEKSDKCSELELKVITSRVYHGNDVQSSGDDEVTFRKGSLIIPCGQHTALEILEVQLPGKKVVNAAAFWNGLRGQKLKKLRYPFFFLFLDKQEFVLKVNIHCDGCKKKVKKILKKIEGVYSVVIDADHQKVKVYGNVNVDSTTLINKLVKSGKYAKLWPSADQETQDFINGGNGNINDQNQIQNLIKSLNGPKSQALLTPGYPRSLEDQMSFERYLKQNMDMENHPQLGSGFVDLEGSQLFGRSNGGLQTYHDHQSRMPEAFLSEFSELEPDLCITAAYGKMLPTKFLKILSLGTVNIHPSLLPLYRGAAPVQRALQDGVRKTGVSLAFTVHALDAGPIIACEKVEIDNRVKAPELLDLLFARGSKLLLQELPSIFDGSASTKAEAQDDSKATVAPKISQEESWLSFDQKALTVHNKVRAFAGWPGTRARILVTDENSDKCSELELKVITTRVYYGNVQSSEYDEVIFRKGSLIIPCGQHTALEVFEVQLPGEKVVNAAAFWNGLRGQKLKKLQL
;
A
#
# COMPACT_ATOMS: atom_id res chain seq x y z
N MET A 1 -21.17 -17.03 9.86
CA MET A 1 -21.22 -16.25 11.11
C MET A 1 -21.97 -14.97 10.78
N GLU A 2 -23.06 -14.68 11.49
CA GLU A 2 -23.69 -13.37 11.43
C GLU A 2 -22.88 -12.39 12.28
N ILE A 3 -22.67 -11.18 11.79
CA ILE A 3 -21.85 -10.16 12.47
C ILE A 3 -22.81 -9.15 13.10
N ASP A 4 -22.70 -8.94 14.42
CA ASP A 4 -23.45 -7.92 15.13
C ASP A 4 -23.04 -6.52 14.67
N ASP A 5 -24.03 -5.63 14.51
CA ASP A 5 -23.85 -4.25 14.02
C ASP A 5 -22.98 -3.37 14.93
N ASN A 6 -22.61 -3.81 16.13
CA ASN A 6 -21.74 -3.05 17.03
C ASN A 6 -20.30 -3.55 17.05
N ILE A 7 -20.02 -4.74 16.50
CA ILE A 7 -18.68 -5.33 16.52
C ILE A 7 -17.74 -4.49 15.67
N LYS A 8 -16.60 -4.12 16.26
CA LYS A 8 -15.52 -3.39 15.58
C LYS A 8 -14.54 -4.38 14.92
N ALA A 9 -13.76 -3.92 13.93
CA ALA A 9 -12.84 -4.78 13.20
C ALA A 9 -11.85 -5.58 14.08
N PRO A 10 -11.24 -5.02 15.15
CA PRO A 10 -10.38 -5.80 16.04
C PRO A 10 -11.14 -6.96 16.72
N GLU A 11 -12.35 -6.70 17.22
CA GLU A 11 -13.20 -7.70 17.88
C GLU A 11 -13.67 -8.79 16.89
N LEU A 12 -14.01 -8.39 15.66
CA LEU A 12 -14.37 -9.33 14.60
C LEU A 12 -13.17 -10.21 14.22
N LEU A 13 -11.98 -9.64 14.17
CA LEU A 13 -10.76 -10.38 13.85
C LEU A 13 -10.47 -11.45 14.90
N ASP A 14 -10.65 -11.13 16.19
CA ASP A 14 -10.51 -12.09 17.27
C ASP A 14 -11.51 -13.26 17.15
N LEU A 15 -12.77 -12.97 16.83
CA LEU A 15 -13.80 -13.98 16.60
C LEU A 15 -13.50 -14.87 15.39
N LEU A 16 -13.07 -14.26 14.27
CA LEU A 16 -12.70 -15.00 13.06
C LEU A 16 -11.46 -15.86 13.28
N PHE A 17 -10.49 -15.37 14.05
CA PHE A 17 -9.31 -16.14 14.42
C PHE A 17 -9.70 -17.37 15.23
N ALA A 18 -10.52 -17.21 16.27
CA ALA A 18 -11.01 -18.34 17.07
C ALA A 18 -11.78 -19.37 16.22
N CYS A 19 -12.64 -18.92 15.30
CA CYS A 19 -13.32 -19.79 14.36
C CYS A 19 -12.33 -20.54 13.46
N GLY A 20 -11.35 -19.84 12.89
CA GLY A 20 -10.33 -20.40 12.01
C GLY A 20 -9.45 -21.42 12.71
N SER A 21 -9.02 -21.15 13.93
CA SER A 21 -8.24 -22.09 14.76
C SER A 21 -9.04 -23.36 15.06
N LYS A 22 -10.33 -23.24 15.40
CA LYS A 22 -11.20 -24.40 15.64
C LYS A 22 -11.37 -25.24 14.38
N LEU A 23 -11.61 -24.61 13.23
CA LEU A 23 -11.71 -25.31 11.95
C LEU A 23 -10.40 -26.02 11.59
N LEU A 24 -9.26 -25.36 11.79
CA LEU A 24 -7.96 -25.97 11.56
C LEU A 24 -7.77 -27.21 12.42
N LEU A 25 -8.01 -27.12 13.74
CA LEU A 25 -7.90 -28.26 14.65
C LEU A 25 -8.82 -29.43 14.26
N GLN A 26 -10.03 -29.13 13.77
CA GLN A 26 -10.96 -30.14 13.28
C GLN A 26 -10.48 -30.82 11.99
N GLU A 27 -9.78 -30.09 11.11
CA GLU A 27 -9.26 -30.63 9.86
C GLU A 27 -7.84 -31.20 9.97
N LEU A 28 -7.11 -30.94 11.06
CA LEU A 28 -5.75 -31.47 11.23
C LEU A 28 -5.66 -33.00 11.04
N PRO A 29 -6.57 -33.84 11.58
CA PRO A 29 -6.55 -35.28 11.33
C PRO A 29 -6.66 -35.63 9.84
N SER A 30 -7.55 -34.97 9.09
CA SER A 30 -7.74 -35.21 7.65
C SER A 30 -6.55 -34.70 6.82
N ILE A 31 -5.86 -33.67 7.30
CA ILE A 31 -4.62 -33.19 6.71
C ILE A 31 -3.49 -34.21 6.94
N PHE A 32 -3.38 -34.78 8.15
CA PHE A 32 -2.35 -35.75 8.49
C PHE A 32 -2.55 -37.12 7.84
N ASP A 33 -3.79 -37.56 7.63
CA ASP A 33 -4.08 -38.82 6.94
C ASP A 33 -4.21 -38.67 5.41
N GLY A 34 -4.12 -37.43 4.89
CA GLY A 34 -4.14 -37.10 3.47
C GLY A 34 -5.55 -36.98 2.84
N SER A 35 -6.61 -37.29 3.59
CA SER A 35 -8.01 -37.22 3.11
C SER A 35 -8.51 -35.78 2.90
N ALA A 36 -7.85 -34.77 3.44
CA ALA A 36 -8.19 -33.36 3.21
C ALA A 36 -8.15 -33.00 1.71
N SER A 37 -7.25 -33.61 0.94
CA SER A 37 -7.08 -33.34 -0.50
C SER A 37 -8.27 -33.77 -1.36
N THR A 38 -9.02 -34.79 -0.93
CA THR A 38 -10.22 -35.28 -1.62
C THR A 38 -11.49 -34.59 -1.13
N LYS A 39 -11.47 -34.03 0.08
CA LYS A 39 -12.56 -33.25 0.68
C LYS A 39 -12.54 -31.77 0.27
N ALA A 40 -11.38 -31.22 -0.08
CA ALA A 40 -11.25 -29.81 -0.43
C ALA A 40 -12.00 -29.46 -1.72
N GLU A 41 -12.91 -28.49 -1.64
CA GLU A 41 -13.60 -27.94 -2.80
C GLU A 41 -12.82 -26.75 -3.37
N ALA A 42 -12.76 -26.65 -4.71
CA ALA A 42 -12.15 -25.51 -5.37
C ALA A 42 -12.95 -24.23 -5.09
N GLN A 43 -12.23 -23.13 -4.84
CA GLN A 43 -12.85 -21.82 -4.66
C GLN A 43 -13.58 -21.37 -5.93
N ASP A 44 -14.80 -20.85 -5.77
CA ASP A 44 -15.55 -20.21 -6.86
C ASP A 44 -15.09 -18.75 -7.02
N ASP A 45 -14.14 -18.53 -7.92
CA ASP A 45 -13.56 -17.20 -8.19
C ASP A 45 -14.61 -16.17 -8.63
N SER A 46 -15.76 -16.59 -9.17
CA SER A 46 -16.84 -15.66 -9.56
C SER A 46 -17.53 -14.98 -8.36
N LYS A 47 -17.39 -15.57 -7.16
CA LYS A 47 -17.92 -15.05 -5.90
C LYS A 47 -16.83 -14.48 -4.99
N ALA A 48 -15.57 -14.58 -5.38
CA ALA A 48 -14.46 -14.07 -4.59
C ALA A 48 -14.51 -12.55 -4.49
N THR A 49 -14.41 -12.03 -3.28
CA THR A 49 -14.25 -10.60 -3.01
C THR A 49 -12.79 -10.31 -2.67
N LEU A 50 -12.28 -9.19 -3.14
CA LEU A 50 -10.90 -8.76 -2.87
C LEU A 50 -10.90 -7.76 -1.73
N ALA A 51 -10.03 -7.98 -0.74
CA ALA A 51 -9.78 -7.04 0.36
C ALA A 51 -8.51 -6.22 0.06
N PRO A 52 -8.63 -5.00 -0.51
CA PRO A 52 -7.47 -4.16 -0.78
C PRO A 52 -6.81 -3.69 0.52
N LYS A 53 -5.52 -3.35 0.43
CA LYS A 53 -4.79 -2.79 1.57
C LYS A 53 -5.39 -1.44 1.97
N ILE A 54 -5.75 -1.31 3.25
CA ILE A 54 -6.27 -0.08 3.83
C ILE A 54 -5.18 1.00 3.83
N SER A 55 -5.54 2.22 3.49
CA SER A 55 -4.70 3.40 3.48
C SER A 55 -5.16 4.44 4.51
N GLN A 56 -4.27 5.34 4.92
CA GLN A 56 -4.61 6.37 5.91
C GLN A 56 -5.57 7.42 5.31
N GLU A 57 -5.50 7.64 4.01
CA GLU A 57 -6.34 8.57 3.24
C GLU A 57 -7.81 8.15 3.29
N GLU A 58 -8.08 6.86 3.38
CA GLU A 58 -9.45 6.34 3.49
C GLU A 58 -10.07 6.68 4.86
N SER A 59 -9.29 7.02 5.89
CA SER A 59 -9.80 7.28 7.25
C SER A 59 -10.84 8.41 7.37
N TRP A 60 -10.96 9.28 6.38
CA TRP A 60 -11.83 10.46 6.44
C TRP A 60 -13.31 10.11 6.23
N LEU A 61 -14.17 10.66 7.09
CA LEU A 61 -15.63 10.63 6.92
C LEU A 61 -16.10 11.82 6.08
N SER A 62 -16.95 11.53 5.11
CA SER A 62 -17.77 12.53 4.43
C SER A 62 -19.21 12.37 4.88
N PHE A 63 -19.73 13.37 5.60
CA PHE A 63 -21.12 13.36 6.06
C PHE A 63 -22.15 13.54 4.94
N ASP A 64 -21.72 13.58 3.67
CA ASP A 64 -22.61 13.50 2.52
C ASP A 64 -22.99 12.04 2.17
N GLN A 65 -22.30 11.06 2.75
CA GLN A 65 -22.63 9.64 2.62
C GLN A 65 -23.74 9.25 3.61
N GLU A 66 -24.41 8.13 3.35
CA GLU A 66 -25.42 7.55 4.23
C GLU A 66 -24.84 7.19 5.61
N ALA A 67 -25.60 7.41 6.69
CA ALA A 67 -25.17 7.16 8.06
C ALA A 67 -24.72 5.71 8.29
N LEU A 68 -25.39 4.72 7.70
CA LEU A 68 -25.00 3.31 7.82
C LEU A 68 -23.60 3.07 7.22
N THR A 69 -23.33 3.63 6.05
CA THR A 69 -22.00 3.55 5.42
C THR A 69 -20.92 4.15 6.31
N LEU A 70 -21.19 5.33 6.90
CA LEU A 70 -20.24 6.01 7.79
C LEU A 70 -20.04 5.24 9.09
N HIS A 71 -21.10 4.69 9.65
CA HIS A 71 -21.05 3.87 10.86
C HIS A 71 -20.24 2.58 10.63
N ASN A 72 -20.48 1.88 9.52
CA ASN A 72 -19.68 0.71 9.10
C ASN A 72 -18.20 1.09 8.97
N LYS A 73 -17.90 2.27 8.42
CA LYS A 73 -16.53 2.77 8.27
C LYS A 73 -15.85 3.05 9.61
N VAL A 74 -16.59 3.60 10.59
CA VAL A 74 -16.10 3.80 11.97
C VAL A 74 -15.75 2.45 12.62
N ARG A 75 -16.57 1.42 12.41
CA ARG A 75 -16.32 0.07 12.92
C ARG A 75 -15.15 -0.62 12.23
N ALA A 76 -15.07 -0.50 10.90
CA ALA A 76 -14.04 -1.11 10.08
C ALA A 76 -12.64 -0.55 10.37
N PHE A 77 -12.52 0.75 10.66
CA PHE A 77 -11.24 1.42 10.91
C PHE A 77 -10.95 1.66 12.39
N ALA A 78 -11.66 0.96 13.29
CA ALA A 78 -11.33 0.96 14.71
C ALA A 78 -9.90 0.45 14.93
N GLY A 79 -9.08 1.21 15.67
CA GLY A 79 -7.65 0.97 15.79
C GLY A 79 -6.87 1.74 14.71
N TRP A 80 -6.26 1.03 13.76
CA TRP A 80 -5.56 1.64 12.62
C TRP A 80 -6.40 1.55 11.35
N PRO A 81 -6.52 2.62 10.54
CA PRO A 81 -5.93 3.96 10.73
C PRO A 81 -6.69 4.86 11.74
N GLY A 82 -7.83 4.39 12.26
CA GLY A 82 -8.81 5.23 12.93
C GLY A 82 -9.69 5.96 11.92
N THR A 83 -10.75 6.61 12.39
CA THR A 83 -11.67 7.36 11.55
C THR A 83 -11.63 8.84 11.90
N ARG A 84 -11.44 9.72 10.92
CA ARG A 84 -11.28 11.17 11.08
C ARG A 84 -12.44 11.92 10.45
N ALA A 85 -12.83 13.04 11.03
CA ALA A 85 -13.86 13.93 10.51
C ALA A 85 -13.45 15.39 10.70
N ARG A 86 -13.99 16.25 9.84
CA ARG A 86 -13.89 17.71 9.95
C ARG A 86 -15.28 18.27 10.14
N ILE A 87 -15.43 19.15 11.13
CA ILE A 87 -16.70 19.81 11.47
C ILE A 87 -16.42 21.31 11.54
N LEU A 88 -17.40 22.10 11.11
CA LEU A 88 -17.35 23.54 11.16
C LEU A 88 -17.76 24.04 12.55
N VAL A 89 -16.95 24.91 13.14
CA VAL A 89 -17.21 25.56 14.42
C VAL A 89 -17.45 27.04 14.15
N ILE A 90 -18.62 27.53 14.54
CA ILE A 90 -19.05 28.93 14.35
C ILE A 90 -19.17 29.57 15.73
N ASP A 91 -18.39 30.63 15.98
CA ASP A 91 -18.50 31.42 17.20
C ASP A 91 -19.69 32.39 17.09
N GLU A 92 -20.67 32.25 17.99
CA GLU A 92 -21.94 33.00 17.90
C GLU A 92 -21.77 34.51 18.15
N LYS A 93 -20.69 34.94 18.81
CA LYS A 93 -20.49 36.37 19.16
C LYS A 93 -19.73 37.13 18.08
N SER A 94 -18.80 36.46 17.41
CA SER A 94 -17.90 37.06 16.42
C SER A 94 -18.23 36.67 14.98
N ASP A 95 -19.17 35.73 14.79
CA ASP A 95 -19.50 35.09 13.50
C ASP A 95 -18.27 34.48 12.81
N LYS A 96 -17.21 34.22 13.60
CA LYS A 96 -15.95 33.67 13.11
C LYS A 96 -16.10 32.16 12.94
N CYS A 97 -15.70 31.70 11.77
CA CYS A 97 -15.82 30.31 11.38
C CYS A 97 -14.43 29.64 11.39
N SER A 98 -14.34 28.44 11.96
CA SER A 98 -13.11 27.66 11.99
C SER A 98 -13.39 26.17 11.80
N GLU A 99 -12.43 25.45 11.23
CA GLU A 99 -12.52 24.02 11.01
C GLU A 99 -11.92 23.26 12.20
N LEU A 100 -12.65 22.25 12.68
CA LEU A 100 -12.22 21.37 13.75
C LEU A 100 -12.07 19.96 13.23
N GLU A 101 -10.85 19.44 13.34
CA GLU A 101 -10.57 18.03 13.07
C GLU A 101 -10.74 17.20 14.35
N LEU A 102 -11.40 16.05 14.23
CA LEU A 102 -11.54 15.08 15.31
C LEU A 102 -11.51 13.64 14.76
N LYS A 103 -11.19 12.68 15.62
CA LYS A 103 -11.44 11.27 15.36
C LYS A 103 -12.80 10.87 15.91
N VAL A 104 -13.55 10.08 15.15
CA VAL A 104 -14.79 9.45 15.59
C VAL A 104 -14.46 8.06 16.10
N ILE A 105 -14.70 7.81 17.39
CA ILE A 105 -14.29 6.56 18.05
C ILE A 105 -15.45 5.57 18.10
N THR A 106 -16.64 6.06 18.43
CA THR A 106 -17.85 5.26 18.56
C THR A 106 -19.03 6.03 17.98
N SER A 107 -19.81 5.36 17.13
CA SER A 107 -20.98 5.91 16.45
C SER A 107 -22.12 4.89 16.37
N ARG A 108 -23.32 5.33 16.02
CA ARG A 108 -24.51 4.52 15.68
C ARG A 108 -25.32 5.21 14.59
N VAL A 109 -26.18 4.46 13.90
CA VAL A 109 -27.18 5.05 13.00
C VAL A 109 -28.31 5.64 13.85
N TYR A 110 -28.65 6.90 13.60
CA TYR A 110 -29.75 7.57 14.30
C TYR A 110 -31.07 7.30 13.60
N HIS A 111 -32.06 6.81 14.35
CA HIS A 111 -33.39 6.41 13.83
C HIS A 111 -34.55 7.34 14.24
N GLY A 112 -34.27 8.56 14.72
CA GLY A 112 -35.33 9.49 15.12
C GLY A 112 -36.02 10.17 13.93
N ASN A 113 -37.33 10.45 14.05
CA ASN A 113 -38.16 11.05 12.99
C ASN A 113 -37.83 12.53 12.68
N ASP A 114 -37.00 13.19 13.49
CA ASP A 114 -36.75 14.65 13.42
C ASP A 114 -35.67 15.07 12.41
N VAL A 115 -35.04 14.12 11.69
CA VAL A 115 -33.93 14.39 10.76
C VAL A 115 -34.33 15.36 9.63
N GLN A 116 -35.63 15.50 9.37
CA GLN A 116 -36.17 16.40 8.35
C GLN A 116 -36.31 17.88 8.77
N SER A 117 -36.04 18.26 10.03
CA SER A 117 -36.46 19.57 10.57
C SER A 117 -35.37 20.53 11.03
N SER A 118 -34.09 20.12 11.09
CA SER A 118 -32.99 21.03 11.44
C SER A 118 -32.32 21.55 10.18
N GLY A 119 -32.08 22.87 10.12
CA GLY A 119 -31.37 23.52 9.02
C GLY A 119 -30.17 22.69 8.55
N ASP A 120 -30.05 22.60 7.24
CA ASP A 120 -29.62 21.46 6.42
C ASP A 120 -28.19 20.88 6.69
N ASP A 121 -27.49 21.42 7.69
CA ASP A 121 -26.12 21.11 8.13
C ASP A 121 -25.85 21.19 9.64
N GLU A 122 -26.81 21.59 10.47
CA GLU A 122 -26.53 21.82 11.89
C GLU A 122 -26.29 20.51 12.63
N VAL A 123 -25.18 20.44 13.37
CA VAL A 123 -24.90 19.32 14.28
C VAL A 123 -25.58 19.62 15.60
N THR A 124 -26.48 18.74 16.01
CA THR A 124 -27.25 18.92 17.24
C THR A 124 -26.74 18.01 18.34
N PHE A 125 -26.90 18.43 19.60
CA PHE A 125 -26.60 17.57 20.75
C PHE A 125 -27.91 17.12 21.40
N ARG A 126 -28.11 15.81 21.49
CA ARG A 126 -29.34 15.23 22.05
C ARG A 126 -28.98 14.01 22.88
N LYS A 127 -29.60 13.84 24.05
CA LYS A 127 -29.47 12.65 24.90
C LYS A 127 -28.02 12.17 25.15
N GLY A 128 -27.06 13.10 25.21
CA GLY A 128 -25.65 12.77 25.47
C GLY A 128 -24.79 12.52 24.23
N SER A 129 -25.33 12.61 23.02
CA SER A 129 -24.66 12.33 21.75
C SER A 129 -24.73 13.50 20.76
N LEU A 130 -23.79 13.53 19.83
CA LEU A 130 -23.82 14.47 18.69
C LEU A 130 -24.56 13.80 17.54
N ILE A 131 -25.59 14.47 17.03
CA ILE A 131 -26.36 14.02 15.87
C ILE A 131 -25.91 14.85 14.67
N ILE A 132 -25.29 14.18 13.70
CA ILE A 132 -24.81 14.81 12.46
C ILE A 132 -25.71 14.38 11.31
N PRO A 133 -26.32 15.33 10.55
CA PRO A 133 -27.13 14.99 9.40
C PRO A 133 -26.27 14.44 8.27
N CYS A 134 -26.66 13.29 7.73
CA CYS A 134 -25.93 12.53 6.72
C CYS A 134 -26.67 12.50 5.38
N GLY A 135 -26.04 11.90 4.36
CA GLY A 135 -26.67 11.69 3.05
C GLY A 135 -27.97 10.91 3.14
N GLN A 136 -28.81 11.01 2.10
CA GLN A 136 -30.08 10.29 1.99
C GLN A 136 -31.05 10.53 3.17
N HIS A 137 -31.03 11.72 3.78
CA HIS A 137 -31.87 12.06 4.94
C HIS A 137 -31.67 11.13 6.15
N THR A 138 -30.48 10.55 6.28
CA THR A 138 -30.07 9.77 7.45
C THR A 138 -29.31 10.66 8.44
N ALA A 139 -29.03 10.17 9.65
CA ALA A 139 -28.16 10.88 10.59
C ALA A 139 -27.24 9.92 11.34
N LEU A 140 -26.02 10.36 11.61
CA LEU A 140 -25.03 9.62 12.38
C LEU A 140 -25.02 10.14 13.82
N GLU A 141 -25.24 9.24 14.77
CA GLU A 141 -25.10 9.50 16.20
C GLU A 141 -23.64 9.22 16.61
N ILE A 142 -22.94 10.23 17.10
CA ILE A 142 -21.56 10.11 17.60
C ILE A 142 -21.58 10.13 19.12
N LEU A 143 -20.98 9.08 19.71
CA LEU A 143 -20.95 8.86 21.16
C LEU A 143 -19.60 9.28 21.77
N GLU A 144 -18.51 9.04 21.05
CA GLU A 144 -17.15 9.31 21.52
C GLU A 144 -16.28 9.89 20.41
N VAL A 145 -15.49 10.90 20.78
CA VAL A 145 -14.58 11.60 19.87
C VAL A 145 -13.20 11.76 20.51
N GLN A 146 -12.19 11.98 19.68
CA GLN A 146 -10.85 12.32 20.13
C GLN A 146 -10.30 13.48 19.32
N LEU A 147 -9.95 14.57 20.01
CA LEU A 147 -9.23 15.68 19.40
C LEU A 147 -7.74 15.35 19.20
N PRO A 148 -7.08 15.95 18.18
CA PRO A 148 -5.65 15.76 17.96
C PRO A 148 -4.82 16.04 19.24
N GLY A 149 -4.01 15.06 19.65
CA GLY A 149 -3.16 15.15 20.85
C GLY A 149 -3.92 15.12 22.19
N LYS A 150 -5.22 14.80 22.20
CA LYS A 150 -6.05 14.69 23.41
C LYS A 150 -6.52 13.26 23.65
N LYS A 151 -6.99 12.99 24.87
CA LYS A 151 -7.64 11.72 25.23
C LYS A 151 -9.01 11.62 24.55
N VAL A 152 -9.50 10.40 24.39
CA VAL A 152 -10.89 10.14 23.99
C VAL A 152 -11.83 10.75 25.03
N VAL A 153 -12.88 11.40 24.57
CA VAL A 153 -13.94 11.99 25.41
C VAL A 153 -15.30 11.60 24.86
N ASN A 154 -16.29 11.50 25.73
CA ASN A 154 -17.68 11.33 25.29
C ASN A 154 -18.21 12.62 24.65
N ALA A 155 -19.26 12.49 23.84
CA ALA A 155 -19.90 13.58 23.14
C ALA A 155 -20.40 14.69 24.07
N ALA A 156 -20.87 14.36 25.28
CA ALA A 156 -21.31 15.35 26.26
C ALA A 156 -20.17 16.24 26.78
N ALA A 157 -19.03 15.64 27.14
CA ALA A 157 -17.84 16.37 27.58
C ALA A 157 -17.27 17.24 26.46
N PHE A 158 -17.28 16.72 25.24
CA PHE A 158 -16.92 17.49 24.05
C PHE A 158 -17.84 18.70 23.84
N TRP A 159 -19.16 18.49 23.86
CA TRP A 159 -20.16 19.55 23.66
C TRP A 159 -20.06 20.65 24.71
N ASN A 160 -19.89 20.29 25.98
CA ASN A 160 -19.72 21.25 27.08
C ASN A 160 -18.46 22.13 26.93
N GLY A 161 -17.48 21.70 26.12
CA GLY A 161 -16.28 22.48 25.81
C GLY A 161 -16.51 23.64 24.83
N LEU A 162 -17.59 23.62 24.05
CA LEU A 162 -17.84 24.53 22.92
C LEU A 162 -18.46 25.88 23.30
N ARG A 163 -18.29 26.35 24.54
CA ARG A 163 -18.88 27.58 25.13
C ARG A 163 -19.25 28.70 24.13
N GLY A 164 -20.52 28.77 23.70
CA GLY A 164 -21.03 29.80 22.77
C GLY A 164 -20.67 29.60 21.29
N GLN A 165 -20.38 28.35 20.89
CA GLN A 165 -20.07 27.95 19.53
C GLN A 165 -21.11 26.95 19.03
N LYS A 166 -21.49 27.09 17.77
CA LYS A 166 -22.32 26.12 17.05
C LYS A 166 -21.46 25.20 16.19
N LEU A 167 -21.93 23.98 16.03
CA LEU A 167 -21.35 23.03 15.10
C LEU A 167 -22.21 22.90 13.86
N LYS A 168 -21.58 22.91 12.69
CA LYS A 168 -22.21 22.50 11.43
C LYS A 168 -21.38 21.41 10.77
N LYS A 169 -22.03 20.45 10.12
CA LYS A 169 -21.33 19.55 9.23
C LYS A 169 -20.62 20.38 8.19
N LEU A 170 -19.39 20.01 7.90
CA LEU A 170 -18.69 20.59 6.78
C LEU A 170 -19.35 20.01 5.52
N ARG A 171 -20.25 20.77 4.87
CA ARG A 171 -20.62 20.47 3.48
C ARG A 171 -19.36 20.59 2.68
N TYR A 172 -18.93 19.49 2.08
CA TYR A 172 -17.85 19.58 1.12
C TYR A 172 -18.34 20.41 -0.07
N PRO A 173 -17.59 21.47 -0.41
CA PRO A 173 -16.96 21.38 -1.72
C PRO A 173 -15.47 21.79 -1.71
N PHE A 174 -14.77 21.64 -0.58
CA PHE A 174 -13.39 22.11 -0.45
C PHE A 174 -12.48 21.12 0.29
N PHE A 175 -11.47 20.63 -0.44
CA PHE A 175 -10.35 19.76 -0.04
C PHE A 175 -10.67 18.28 0.28
N PHE A 176 -10.36 17.41 -0.69
CA PHE A 176 -10.57 15.95 -0.75
C PHE A 176 -11.94 15.47 -1.25
N LEU A 177 -12.28 15.91 -2.47
CA LEU A 177 -12.98 15.02 -3.41
C LEU A 177 -11.90 14.15 -4.07
N PHE A 178 -12.10 12.83 -4.06
CA PHE A 178 -11.63 12.03 -5.18
C PHE A 178 -12.11 12.71 -6.48
N LEU A 179 -11.18 12.86 -7.41
CA LEU A 179 -11.26 13.66 -8.63
C LEU A 179 -12.40 13.26 -9.57
N ASP A 180 -13.59 13.83 -9.41
CA ASP A 180 -14.53 14.01 -10.54
C ASP A 180 -14.27 15.39 -11.16
N LYS A 181 -13.31 15.40 -12.09
CA LYS A 181 -12.96 16.59 -12.89
C LYS A 181 -14.00 16.75 -13.99
N GLN A 182 -14.71 17.89 -14.04
CA GLN A 182 -15.48 18.26 -15.23
C GLN A 182 -14.69 19.24 -16.10
N GLU A 183 -14.57 18.92 -17.39
CA GLU A 183 -13.97 19.77 -18.41
C GLU A 183 -15.07 20.44 -19.25
N PHE A 184 -15.09 21.77 -19.23
CA PHE A 184 -15.92 22.58 -20.12
C PHE A 184 -15.04 23.26 -21.15
N VAL A 185 -15.40 23.09 -22.42
CA VAL A 185 -14.69 23.74 -23.52
C VAL A 185 -15.60 24.84 -24.08
N LEU A 186 -15.11 26.07 -24.06
CA LEU A 186 -15.85 27.26 -24.52
C LEU A 186 -15.14 27.89 -25.71
N LYS A 187 -15.91 28.34 -26.70
CA LYS A 187 -15.42 29.27 -27.74
C LYS A 187 -15.59 30.69 -27.22
N VAL A 188 -14.49 31.41 -27.03
CA VAL A 188 -14.47 32.78 -26.47
C VAL A 188 -13.65 33.69 -27.35
N ASN A 189 -14.17 34.88 -27.68
CA ASN A 189 -13.44 35.84 -28.52
C ASN A 189 -12.32 36.56 -27.72
N ILE A 190 -11.07 36.30 -28.09
CA ILE A 190 -9.83 36.76 -27.45
C ILE A 190 -8.89 37.29 -28.55
N HIS A 191 -8.93 38.60 -28.80
CA HIS A 191 -8.12 39.27 -29.84
C HIS A 191 -6.92 40.06 -29.29
N CYS A 192 -6.70 40.04 -27.97
CA CYS A 192 -5.54 40.68 -27.35
C CYS A 192 -5.24 40.08 -25.96
N ASP A 193 -4.03 40.32 -25.45
CA ASP A 193 -3.63 39.88 -24.11
C ASP A 193 -4.49 40.48 -22.97
N GLY A 194 -5.04 41.68 -23.19
CA GLY A 194 -6.03 42.27 -22.28
C GLY A 194 -7.30 41.42 -22.17
N CYS A 195 -7.78 40.89 -23.30
CA CYS A 195 -8.92 39.98 -23.32
C CYS A 195 -8.61 38.66 -22.61
N LYS A 196 -7.43 38.08 -22.85
CA LYS A 196 -6.97 36.84 -22.19
C LYS A 196 -6.93 36.98 -20.67
N LYS A 197 -6.32 38.07 -20.18
CA LYS A 197 -6.27 38.38 -18.73
C LYS A 197 -7.66 38.60 -18.14
N LYS A 198 -8.54 39.32 -18.84
CA LYS A 198 -9.92 39.59 -18.39
C LYS A 198 -10.76 38.32 -18.32
N VAL A 199 -10.73 37.47 -19.35
CA VAL A 199 -11.45 36.18 -19.41
C VAL A 199 -10.96 35.24 -18.30
N LYS A 200 -9.65 35.10 -18.12
CA LYS A 200 -9.06 34.27 -17.05
C LYS A 200 -9.49 34.76 -15.67
N LYS A 201 -9.52 36.08 -15.45
CA LYS A 201 -9.91 36.69 -14.17
C LYS A 201 -11.40 36.51 -13.86
N ILE A 202 -12.27 36.56 -14.87
CA ILE A 202 -13.72 36.33 -14.69
C ILE A 202 -13.98 34.88 -14.32
N LEU A 203 -13.42 33.93 -15.08
CA LEU A 203 -13.68 32.50 -14.89
C LEU A 203 -13.08 31.97 -13.59
N LYS A 204 -11.88 32.42 -13.20
CA LYS A 204 -11.26 32.06 -11.91
C LYS A 204 -12.00 32.58 -10.68
N LYS A 205 -12.89 33.57 -10.83
CA LYS A 205 -13.73 34.09 -9.73
C LYS A 205 -15.01 33.27 -9.53
N ILE A 206 -15.29 32.31 -10.40
CA ILE A 206 -16.46 31.44 -10.29
C ILE A 206 -16.11 30.34 -9.29
N GLU A 207 -16.91 30.23 -8.24
CA GLU A 207 -16.77 29.20 -7.23
C GLU A 207 -16.83 27.81 -7.86
N GLY A 208 -15.91 26.93 -7.48
CA GLY A 208 -15.76 25.59 -8.07
C GLY A 208 -14.86 25.50 -9.30
N VAL A 209 -14.46 26.62 -9.93
CA VAL A 209 -13.47 26.62 -11.02
C VAL A 209 -12.06 26.65 -10.44
N TYR A 210 -11.30 25.57 -10.65
CA TYR A 210 -9.92 25.47 -10.16
C TYR A 210 -8.87 25.68 -11.26
N SER A 211 -9.19 25.44 -12.54
CA SER A 211 -8.27 25.72 -13.65
C SER A 211 -8.96 26.31 -14.87
N VAL A 212 -8.25 27.20 -15.55
CA VAL A 212 -8.69 27.84 -16.79
C VAL A 212 -7.49 27.90 -17.72
N VAL A 213 -7.55 27.15 -18.81
CA VAL A 213 -6.55 27.12 -19.88
C VAL A 213 -7.12 27.87 -21.07
N ILE A 214 -6.39 28.89 -21.53
CA ILE A 214 -6.82 29.74 -22.64
C ILE A 214 -5.85 29.52 -23.80
N ASP A 215 -6.39 28.98 -24.87
CA ASP A 215 -5.80 28.94 -26.20
C ASP A 215 -6.35 30.13 -27.00
N ALA A 216 -5.57 31.20 -27.04
CA ALA A 216 -5.97 32.45 -27.70
C ALA A 216 -5.94 32.29 -29.24
N ASP A 217 -5.05 31.46 -29.76
CA ASP A 217 -4.86 31.26 -31.19
C ASP A 217 -6.10 30.57 -31.80
N HIS A 218 -6.70 29.63 -31.06
CA HIS A 218 -7.93 28.93 -31.48
C HIS A 218 -9.22 29.47 -30.84
N GLN A 219 -9.15 30.61 -30.13
CA GLN A 219 -10.31 31.22 -29.45
C GLN A 219 -11.02 30.24 -28.50
N LYS A 220 -10.23 29.34 -27.88
CA LYS A 220 -10.71 28.18 -27.12
C LYS A 220 -10.32 28.32 -25.65
N VAL A 221 -11.28 28.16 -24.76
CA VAL A 221 -11.08 28.27 -23.32
C VAL A 221 -11.56 26.99 -22.67
N LYS A 222 -10.62 26.24 -22.11
CA LYS A 222 -10.93 25.06 -21.28
C LYS A 222 -11.04 25.49 -19.83
N VAL A 223 -12.18 25.18 -19.22
CA VAL A 223 -12.48 25.47 -17.83
C VAL A 223 -12.63 24.15 -17.11
N TYR A 224 -11.84 23.97 -16.07
CA TYR A 224 -11.89 22.80 -15.22
C TYR A 224 -12.53 23.20 -13.89
N GLY A 225 -13.67 22.60 -13.62
CA GLY A 225 -14.49 22.86 -12.45
C GLY A 225 -14.88 21.57 -11.74
N ASN A 226 -15.35 21.72 -10.50
CA ASN A 226 -16.06 20.64 -9.82
C ASN A 226 -17.46 20.45 -10.42
N VAL A 227 -18.18 19.41 -9.98
CA VAL A 227 -19.54 19.07 -10.44
C VAL A 227 -20.59 20.19 -10.28
N ASN A 228 -20.29 21.20 -9.45
CA ASN A 228 -21.19 22.34 -9.22
C ASN A 228 -20.97 23.49 -10.23
N VAL A 229 -19.95 23.39 -11.10
CA VAL A 229 -19.73 24.35 -12.17
C VAL A 229 -20.57 23.93 -13.37
N ASP A 230 -21.50 24.79 -13.78
CA ASP A 230 -22.30 24.60 -14.99
C ASP A 230 -21.85 25.50 -16.14
N SER A 231 -21.89 24.95 -17.36
CA SER A 231 -21.57 25.64 -18.62
C SER A 231 -22.38 26.91 -18.85
N THR A 232 -23.67 26.96 -18.49
CA THR A 232 -24.52 28.14 -18.66
C THR A 232 -24.06 29.26 -17.72
N THR A 233 -23.64 28.93 -16.50
CA THR A 233 -23.04 29.90 -15.55
C THR A 233 -21.75 30.50 -16.08
N LEU A 234 -20.86 29.67 -16.65
CA LEU A 234 -19.59 30.13 -17.25
C LEU A 234 -19.85 31.09 -18.43
N ILE A 235 -20.76 30.71 -19.33
CA ILE A 235 -21.13 31.51 -20.51
C ILE A 235 -21.77 32.83 -20.08
N ASN A 236 -22.76 32.79 -19.19
CA ASN A 236 -23.46 33.98 -18.72
C ASN A 236 -22.53 35.01 -18.05
N LYS A 237 -21.54 34.55 -17.27
CA LYS A 237 -20.57 35.44 -16.62
C LYS A 237 -19.66 36.14 -17.63
N LEU A 238 -19.25 35.43 -18.69
CA LEU A 238 -18.46 35.99 -19.78
C LEU A 238 -19.27 36.99 -20.61
N VAL A 239 -20.50 36.63 -20.98
CA VAL A 239 -21.40 37.50 -21.76
C VAL A 239 -21.75 38.78 -21.00
N LYS A 240 -22.10 38.69 -19.71
CA LYS A 240 -22.34 39.86 -18.85
C LYS A 240 -21.12 40.78 -18.73
N SER A 241 -19.91 40.27 -18.97
CA SER A 241 -18.67 41.04 -18.94
C SER A 241 -18.24 41.60 -20.30
N GLY A 242 -19.13 41.52 -21.30
CA GLY A 242 -18.90 41.97 -22.67
C GLY A 242 -18.03 41.03 -23.50
N LYS A 243 -17.99 39.73 -23.17
CA LYS A 243 -17.25 38.70 -23.93
C LYS A 243 -18.20 37.72 -24.59
N TYR A 244 -18.04 37.53 -25.90
CA TYR A 244 -18.74 36.45 -26.58
C TYR A 244 -18.22 35.10 -26.08
N ALA A 245 -19.12 34.22 -25.65
CA ALA A 245 -18.82 32.87 -25.21
C ALA A 245 -19.93 31.90 -25.65
N LYS A 246 -19.57 30.73 -26.15
CA LYS A 246 -20.50 29.60 -26.38
C LYS A 246 -19.82 28.28 -26.04
N LEU A 247 -20.58 27.21 -25.83
CA LEU A 247 -20.02 25.87 -25.68
C LEU A 247 -19.32 25.47 -26.99
N TRP A 248 -18.17 24.81 -26.86
CA TRP A 248 -17.49 24.18 -27.99
C TRP A 248 -18.21 22.86 -28.30
N PRO A 249 -18.55 22.57 -29.56
CA PRO A 249 -19.25 21.33 -29.91
C PRO A 249 -18.41 20.09 -29.54
N SER A 250 -19.05 19.03 -29.07
CA SER A 250 -18.42 17.73 -28.79
C SER A 250 -18.20 16.94 -30.08
N ALA A 251 -17.29 15.94 -30.05
CA ALA A 251 -16.94 15.11 -31.21
C ALA A 251 -18.15 14.37 -31.84
N ASP A 252 -19.20 14.09 -31.05
CA ASP A 252 -20.45 13.51 -31.57
C ASP A 252 -21.25 14.49 -32.45
N GLN A 253 -21.08 15.79 -32.23
CA GLN A 253 -21.71 16.86 -33.01
C GLN A 253 -20.91 17.21 -34.27
N GLU A 254 -19.58 17.09 -34.24
CA GLU A 254 -18.74 17.11 -35.46
C GLU A 254 -19.06 15.91 -36.37
N THR A 255 -19.43 14.75 -35.79
CA THR A 255 -19.86 13.57 -36.55
C THR A 255 -21.28 13.74 -37.12
N GLN A 256 -22.20 14.39 -36.40
CA GLN A 256 -23.54 14.72 -36.94
C GLN A 256 -23.51 15.82 -38.00
N ASP A 257 -22.61 16.79 -37.91
CA ASP A 257 -22.39 17.79 -38.97
C ASP A 257 -21.69 17.19 -40.20
N PHE A 258 -20.85 16.15 -40.02
CA PHE A 258 -20.31 15.33 -41.11
C PHE A 258 -21.37 14.44 -41.79
N ILE A 259 -22.33 13.90 -41.02
CA ILE A 259 -23.42 13.06 -41.53
C ILE A 259 -24.52 13.91 -42.22
N ASN A 260 -24.80 15.12 -41.72
CA ASN A 260 -25.86 15.99 -42.25
C ASN A 260 -25.39 17.00 -43.31
N GLY A 261 -24.07 17.15 -43.52
CA GLY A 261 -23.50 18.12 -44.43
C GLY A 261 -22.46 17.50 -45.37
N GLY A 262 -22.87 16.65 -46.32
CA GLY A 262 -21.91 16.12 -47.28
C GLY A 262 -22.46 15.09 -48.26
N ASN A 263 -23.17 15.58 -49.28
CA ASN A 263 -23.28 14.88 -50.57
C ASN A 263 -21.87 14.50 -51.07
N GLY A 264 -21.59 13.21 -51.29
CA GLY A 264 -20.45 12.81 -52.10
C GLY A 264 -19.87 11.42 -51.87
N ASN A 265 -20.31 10.47 -52.70
CA ASN A 265 -19.58 9.31 -53.24
C ASN A 265 -18.87 8.30 -52.31
N ILE A 266 -19.59 7.20 -52.06
CA ILE A 266 -19.23 5.81 -52.42
C ILE A 266 -17.73 5.54 -52.65
N ASN A 267 -17.06 4.98 -51.62
CA ASN A 267 -16.25 3.75 -51.69
C ASN A 267 -15.50 3.56 -50.36
N ASP A 268 -16.08 2.86 -49.38
CA ASP A 268 -15.29 2.17 -48.33
C ASP A 268 -16.11 1.24 -47.41
N GLN A 269 -17.07 0.49 -47.97
CA GLN A 269 -17.79 -0.55 -47.23
C GLN A 269 -16.91 -1.77 -46.84
N ASN A 270 -15.69 -1.88 -47.38
CA ASN A 270 -14.78 -3.00 -47.09
C ASN A 270 -13.88 -2.81 -45.86
N GLN A 271 -13.76 -1.59 -45.31
CA GLN A 271 -12.94 -1.37 -44.11
C GLN A 271 -13.69 -1.68 -42.80
N ILE A 272 -15.02 -1.54 -42.78
CA ILE A 272 -15.84 -1.76 -41.58
C ILE A 272 -16.07 -3.27 -41.32
N GLN A 273 -16.14 -4.10 -42.36
CA GLN A 273 -16.30 -5.56 -42.20
C GLN A 273 -15.02 -6.28 -41.71
N ASN A 274 -13.83 -5.73 -41.96
CA ASN A 274 -12.56 -6.33 -41.53
C ASN A 274 -12.24 -6.06 -40.05
N LEU A 275 -12.81 -5.01 -39.46
CA LEU A 275 -12.63 -4.69 -38.04
C LEU A 275 -13.45 -5.60 -37.11
N ILE A 276 -14.58 -6.13 -37.59
CA ILE A 276 -15.48 -7.01 -36.82
C ILE A 276 -14.96 -8.46 -36.77
N LYS A 277 -14.13 -8.88 -37.74
CA LYS A 277 -13.52 -10.23 -37.76
C LYS A 277 -12.31 -10.39 -36.84
N SER A 278 -11.62 -9.31 -36.44
CA SER A 278 -10.42 -9.42 -35.59
C SER A 278 -10.74 -9.57 -34.10
N LEU A 279 -12.00 -9.39 -33.69
CA LEU A 279 -12.43 -9.42 -32.30
C LEU A 279 -12.93 -10.80 -31.83
N ASN A 280 -13.01 -11.82 -32.68
CA ASN A 280 -13.59 -13.13 -32.31
C ASN A 280 -12.74 -14.36 -32.76
N GLY A 281 -11.90 -14.88 -31.84
CA GLY A 281 -11.49 -16.31 -31.69
C GLY A 281 -10.02 -16.68 -31.99
N PRO A 282 -9.45 -17.83 -31.50
CA PRO A 282 -9.92 -18.81 -30.50
C PRO A 282 -8.96 -19.05 -29.28
N LYS A 283 -9.46 -19.75 -28.26
CA LYS A 283 -8.73 -20.25 -27.07
C LYS A 283 -8.00 -21.59 -27.35
N SER A 284 -6.75 -21.75 -26.90
CA SER A 284 -6.03 -23.03 -26.62
C SER A 284 -4.70 -22.69 -25.89
N GLN A 285 -4.33 -23.20 -24.71
CA GLN A 285 -4.02 -24.56 -24.19
C GLN A 285 -2.52 -24.64 -23.79
N ALA A 286 -2.25 -25.35 -22.69
CA ALA A 286 -1.03 -25.42 -21.86
C ALA A 286 0.33 -25.70 -22.56
N LEU A 287 1.45 -25.44 -21.85
CA LEU A 287 2.55 -26.39 -21.57
C LEU A 287 3.74 -25.76 -20.76
N LEU A 288 4.02 -26.40 -19.60
CA LEU A 288 5.32 -26.77 -18.99
C LEU A 288 6.21 -25.78 -18.21
N THR A 289 6.30 -26.09 -16.91
CA THR A 289 7.33 -25.75 -15.90
C THR A 289 8.48 -26.76 -15.84
N PRO A 290 9.71 -26.37 -15.48
CA PRO A 290 10.72 -27.25 -14.86
C PRO A 290 11.08 -26.76 -13.45
N GLY A 291 11.35 -27.54 -12.40
CA GLY A 291 11.40 -28.97 -12.15
C GLY A 291 11.79 -29.15 -10.67
N TYR A 292 11.09 -30.02 -9.94
CA TYR A 292 11.38 -30.40 -8.54
C TYR A 292 12.26 -31.68 -8.53
N PRO A 293 13.16 -31.88 -7.56
CA PRO A 293 13.90 -33.14 -7.44
C PRO A 293 12.97 -34.30 -7.07
N ARG A 294 13.26 -35.46 -7.68
CA ARG A 294 12.55 -36.74 -7.55
C ARG A 294 13.33 -37.67 -6.62
N SER A 295 12.74 -38.11 -5.51
CA SER A 295 12.76 -39.52 -5.05
C SER A 295 11.86 -39.67 -3.82
N LEU A 296 11.09 -40.77 -3.80
CA LEU A 296 10.17 -41.16 -2.72
C LEU A 296 10.91 -41.76 -1.51
N GLU A 297 12.18 -42.14 -1.70
CA GLU A 297 13.01 -42.84 -0.72
C GLU A 297 13.50 -41.93 0.42
N ASP A 298 13.66 -40.62 0.17
CA ASP A 298 14.06 -39.64 1.19
C ASP A 298 12.90 -39.29 2.16
N GLN A 299 11.65 -39.35 1.70
CA GLN A 299 10.46 -39.08 2.54
C GLN A 299 10.15 -40.25 3.49
N MET A 300 10.37 -41.49 3.05
CA MET A 300 10.08 -42.69 3.85
C MET A 300 11.10 -42.95 4.97
N SER A 301 12.31 -42.41 4.86
CA SER A 301 13.35 -42.46 5.91
C SER A 301 12.95 -41.64 7.14
N PHE A 302 12.32 -40.48 6.92
CA PHE A 302 11.95 -39.52 7.97
C PHE A 302 10.72 -39.95 8.80
N GLU A 303 9.69 -40.52 8.16
CA GLU A 303 8.53 -41.08 8.88
C GLU A 303 8.91 -42.30 9.75
N ARG A 304 9.89 -43.11 9.32
CA ARG A 304 10.44 -44.20 10.13
C ARG A 304 11.21 -43.69 11.33
N TYR A 305 11.99 -42.62 11.16
CA TYR A 305 12.76 -42.02 12.26
C TYR A 305 11.85 -41.43 13.35
N LEU A 306 10.74 -40.78 12.98
CA LEU A 306 9.75 -40.24 13.93
C LEU A 306 8.98 -41.35 14.68
N LYS A 307 8.66 -42.46 14.00
CA LYS A 307 8.00 -43.62 14.62
C LYS A 307 8.92 -44.47 15.50
N GLN A 308 10.24 -44.45 15.27
CA GLN A 308 11.20 -45.25 16.04
C GLN A 308 11.81 -44.53 17.25
N ASN A 309 11.78 -43.19 17.29
CA ASN A 309 12.48 -42.42 18.33
C ASN A 309 11.56 -41.57 19.22
N MET A 310 10.24 -41.66 19.04
CA MET A 310 9.26 -41.03 19.94
C MET A 310 8.29 -42.06 20.53
N ASP A 311 8.84 -43.04 21.27
CA ASP A 311 8.05 -43.78 22.26
C ASP A 311 7.91 -42.91 23.53
N MET A 312 6.83 -42.13 23.57
CA MET A 312 6.36 -41.42 24.77
C MET A 312 5.46 -42.36 25.61
N GLU A 313 5.99 -43.51 26.01
CA GLU A 313 5.44 -44.31 27.11
C GLU A 313 6.58 -44.68 28.06
N ASN A 314 6.84 -43.79 29.02
CA ASN A 314 7.39 -44.03 30.37
C ASN A 314 8.28 -42.87 30.84
N HIS A 315 7.68 -41.85 31.45
CA HIS A 315 8.26 -41.20 32.63
C HIS A 315 7.14 -40.55 33.48
N PRO A 316 7.18 -40.67 34.83
CA PRO A 316 6.06 -40.34 35.69
C PRO A 316 6.03 -38.85 36.07
N GLN A 317 4.82 -38.31 36.11
CA GLN A 317 4.38 -37.13 36.90
C GLN A 317 5.29 -35.89 36.86
N LEU A 318 4.97 -34.95 35.96
CA LEU A 318 5.10 -33.52 36.25
C LEU A 318 3.69 -32.94 36.28
N GLY A 319 3.35 -32.38 37.44
CA GLY A 319 1.98 -32.13 37.86
C GLY A 319 1.23 -31.14 36.99
N SER A 320 -0.04 -31.46 36.78
CA SER A 320 -1.10 -30.51 36.46
C SER A 320 -1.21 -29.46 37.57
N GLY A 321 -0.39 -28.41 37.48
CA GLY A 321 -0.53 -27.19 38.26
C GLY A 321 -1.05 -26.08 37.35
N PHE A 322 -2.37 -26.04 37.13
CA PHE A 322 -2.99 -24.80 36.66
C PHE A 322 -2.89 -23.80 37.80
N VAL A 323 -1.85 -22.96 37.78
CA VAL A 323 -1.80 -21.77 38.62
C VAL A 323 -2.57 -20.69 37.89
N ASP A 324 -3.72 -20.35 38.45
CA ASP A 324 -4.52 -19.21 38.05
C ASP A 324 -3.79 -17.94 38.50
N LEU A 325 -3.01 -17.34 37.60
CA LEU A 325 -2.48 -16.00 37.78
C LEU A 325 -3.46 -15.01 37.12
N GLU A 326 -4.52 -14.65 37.86
CA GLU A 326 -5.24 -13.41 37.61
C GLU A 326 -4.28 -12.24 37.88
N GLY A 327 -3.64 -11.69 36.85
CA GLY A 327 -2.76 -10.54 37.08
C GLY A 327 -1.95 -9.92 35.93
N SER A 328 -1.80 -10.54 34.75
CA SER A 328 -0.97 -9.94 33.69
C SER A 328 -1.78 -9.00 32.79
N GLN A 329 -1.66 -7.69 33.02
CA GLN A 329 -2.27 -6.64 32.18
C GLN A 329 -1.56 -6.45 30.82
N LEU A 330 -0.42 -7.11 30.57
CA LEU A 330 0.39 -6.89 29.37
C LEU A 330 0.12 -7.87 28.24
N PHE A 331 -0.31 -9.09 28.53
CA PHE A 331 -0.61 -10.11 27.53
C PHE A 331 -2.13 -10.26 27.34
N GLY A 332 -2.59 -10.09 26.10
CA GLY A 332 -3.99 -10.37 25.75
C GLY A 332 -4.24 -11.88 25.70
N ARG A 333 -5.26 -12.38 26.41
CA ARG A 333 -5.77 -13.75 26.25
C ARG A 333 -6.86 -13.77 25.18
N SER A 334 -6.67 -14.56 24.12
CA SER A 334 -7.73 -14.99 23.21
C SER A 334 -8.18 -16.41 23.56
N ASN A 335 -9.48 -16.71 23.40
CA ASN A 335 -10.05 -18.03 23.64
C ASN A 335 -9.51 -19.04 22.62
N GLY A 336 -8.37 -19.67 22.90
CA GLY A 336 -7.83 -20.76 22.08
C GLY A 336 -6.35 -20.72 21.67
N GLY A 337 -5.46 -20.00 22.36
CA GLY A 337 -4.13 -20.58 22.62
C GLY A 337 -2.85 -19.90 22.10
N LEU A 338 -2.79 -18.58 21.88
CA LEU A 338 -1.50 -17.86 21.89
C LEU A 338 -1.66 -16.47 22.51
N GLN A 339 -0.79 -16.15 23.47
CA GLN A 339 -0.70 -14.83 24.07
C GLN A 339 0.10 -13.91 23.17
N THR A 340 -0.42 -12.72 22.87
CA THR A 340 0.25 -11.72 22.05
C THR A 340 0.67 -10.52 22.88
N TYR A 341 1.84 -9.96 22.54
CA TYR A 341 2.38 -8.78 23.19
C TYR A 341 2.84 -7.77 22.14
N HIS A 342 2.33 -6.54 22.25
CA HIS A 342 2.70 -5.43 21.38
C HIS A 342 3.41 -4.36 22.21
N ASP A 343 4.71 -4.21 21.97
CA ASP A 343 5.49 -3.17 22.59
C ASP A 343 5.77 -2.02 21.62
N HIS A 344 5.33 -0.82 21.99
CA HIS A 344 5.63 0.42 21.28
C HIS A 344 6.88 1.15 21.82
N GLN A 345 7.48 0.65 22.89
CA GLN A 345 8.66 1.24 23.51
C GLN A 345 9.95 0.77 22.85
N SER A 346 11.02 1.55 23.02
CA SER A 346 12.34 1.22 22.49
C SER A 346 13.09 0.18 23.33
N ARG A 347 12.61 -0.09 24.55
CA ARG A 347 13.18 -1.04 25.50
C ARG A 347 12.06 -1.94 26.02
N MET A 348 12.34 -3.23 26.14
CA MET A 348 11.42 -4.18 26.80
C MET A 348 11.19 -3.75 28.26
N PRO A 349 9.93 -3.53 28.68
CA PRO A 349 9.60 -3.22 30.07
C PRO A 349 10.00 -4.34 31.03
N GLU A 350 10.43 -3.99 32.25
CA GLU A 350 10.80 -4.99 33.26
C GLU A 350 9.60 -5.88 33.67
N ALA A 351 8.40 -5.31 33.69
CA ALA A 351 7.17 -6.07 33.95
C ALA A 351 6.94 -7.18 32.90
N PHE A 352 7.22 -6.91 31.63
CA PHE A 352 7.16 -7.93 30.58
C PHE A 352 8.20 -9.03 30.81
N LEU A 353 9.43 -8.68 31.18
CA LEU A 353 10.47 -9.69 31.43
C LEU A 353 10.12 -10.58 32.63
N SER A 354 9.47 -10.03 33.66
CA SER A 354 8.98 -10.81 34.80
C SER A 354 7.91 -11.80 34.36
N GLU A 355 6.86 -11.32 33.71
CA GLU A 355 5.76 -12.16 33.23
C GLU A 355 6.25 -13.20 32.20
N PHE A 356 7.16 -12.81 31.30
CA PHE A 356 7.75 -13.72 30.32
C PHE A 356 8.62 -14.80 30.99
N SER A 357 9.31 -14.47 32.09
CA SER A 357 10.08 -15.46 32.84
C SER A 357 9.17 -16.47 33.58
N GLU A 358 8.00 -16.04 34.05
CA GLU A 358 7.01 -16.90 34.71
C GLU A 358 6.35 -17.91 33.75
N LEU A 359 6.39 -17.65 32.44
CA LEU A 359 5.95 -18.61 31.43
C LEU A 359 6.92 -19.78 31.25
N GLU A 360 8.11 -19.72 31.85
CA GLU A 360 9.20 -20.70 31.73
C GLU A 360 9.46 -21.14 30.27
N PRO A 361 9.64 -20.20 29.32
CA PRO A 361 9.81 -20.57 27.93
C PRO A 361 11.18 -21.23 27.70
N ASP A 362 11.19 -22.33 26.97
CA ASP A 362 12.44 -23.01 26.61
C ASP A 362 13.15 -22.35 25.42
N LEU A 363 12.39 -21.99 24.38
CA LEU A 363 12.90 -21.54 23.09
C LEU A 363 12.16 -20.30 22.59
N CYS A 364 12.90 -19.34 22.03
CA CYS A 364 12.33 -18.22 21.28
C CYS A 364 12.79 -18.26 19.83
N ILE A 365 11.87 -18.07 18.89
CA ILE A 365 12.16 -17.93 17.47
C ILE A 365 11.92 -16.48 17.05
N THR A 366 12.90 -15.85 16.42
CA THR A 366 12.76 -14.52 15.83
C THR A 366 12.83 -14.58 14.31
N ALA A 367 11.95 -13.81 13.66
CA ALA A 367 12.00 -13.54 12.22
C ALA A 367 11.61 -12.08 12.01
N ALA A 368 12.53 -11.26 11.49
CA ALA A 368 12.33 -9.82 11.25
C ALA A 368 11.73 -9.03 12.45
N TYR A 369 12.09 -9.37 13.68
CA TYR A 369 11.55 -8.73 14.89
C TYR A 369 11.87 -7.22 14.97
N GLY A 370 13.03 -6.80 14.44
CA GLY A 370 13.36 -5.39 14.22
C GLY A 370 13.76 -4.60 15.48
N LYS A 371 13.88 -5.25 16.64
CA LYS A 371 14.41 -4.67 17.88
C LYS A 371 15.54 -5.51 18.47
N MET A 372 16.43 -4.86 19.21
CA MET A 372 17.47 -5.54 19.98
C MET A 372 16.85 -6.25 21.18
N LEU A 373 17.18 -7.54 21.35
CA LEU A 373 16.80 -8.29 22.54
C LEU A 373 17.79 -8.03 23.68
N PRO A 374 17.34 -7.58 24.86
CA PRO A 374 18.22 -7.32 25.97
C PRO A 374 18.81 -8.61 26.52
N THR A 375 20.02 -8.57 27.09
CA THR A 375 20.68 -9.74 27.69
C THR A 375 19.82 -10.43 28.75
N LYS A 376 19.00 -9.68 29.49
CA LYS A 376 18.04 -10.26 30.46
C LYS A 376 17.06 -11.21 29.79
N PHE A 377 16.52 -10.83 28.62
CA PHE A 377 15.60 -11.69 27.84
C PHE A 377 16.30 -12.95 27.36
N LEU A 378 17.50 -12.81 26.76
CA LEU A 378 18.25 -13.93 26.21
C LEU A 378 18.63 -14.99 27.27
N LYS A 379 18.74 -14.58 28.55
CA LYS A 379 19.07 -15.48 29.67
C LYS A 379 17.89 -16.29 30.22
N ILE A 380 16.65 -15.94 29.86
CA ILE A 380 15.46 -16.64 30.34
C ILE A 380 15.32 -18.01 29.65
N LEU A 381 15.73 -18.09 28.39
CA LEU A 381 15.45 -19.22 27.51
C LEU A 381 16.52 -20.30 27.62
N SER A 382 16.15 -21.48 28.13
CA SER A 382 17.05 -22.62 28.36
C SER A 382 17.70 -23.14 27.07
N LEU A 383 16.94 -23.19 25.97
CA LEU A 383 17.39 -23.58 24.63
C LEU A 383 17.82 -22.36 23.77
N GLY A 384 17.75 -21.16 24.35
CA GLY A 384 18.18 -19.91 23.73
C GLY A 384 17.16 -19.28 22.77
N THR A 385 17.65 -18.31 22.00
CA THR A 385 16.87 -17.62 20.96
C THR A 385 17.46 -17.91 19.60
N VAL A 386 16.65 -18.35 18.64
CA VAL A 386 17.07 -18.69 17.29
C VAL A 386 16.46 -17.71 16.30
N ASN A 387 17.28 -17.12 15.44
CA ASN A 387 16.88 -16.14 14.43
C ASN A 387 16.93 -16.74 13.03
N ILE A 388 15.87 -16.50 12.24
CA ILE A 388 15.87 -16.72 10.79
C ILE A 388 16.36 -15.43 10.13
N HIS A 389 17.60 -15.44 9.66
CA HIS A 389 18.22 -14.27 9.04
C HIS A 389 18.33 -14.44 7.52
N PRO A 390 17.72 -13.58 6.69
CA PRO A 390 17.69 -13.75 5.23
C PRO A 390 18.98 -13.27 4.54
N SER A 391 20.12 -13.79 4.99
CA SER A 391 21.42 -13.72 4.30
C SER A 391 22.26 -14.97 4.61
N LEU A 392 23.42 -15.08 3.93
CA LEU A 392 24.48 -16.02 4.30
C LEU A 392 25.42 -15.37 5.32
N LEU A 393 25.12 -15.53 6.60
CA LEU A 393 25.97 -14.99 7.68
C LEU A 393 27.41 -15.55 7.56
N PRO A 394 28.44 -14.73 7.82
CA PRO A 394 28.41 -13.39 8.43
C PRO A 394 28.15 -12.23 7.45
N LEU A 395 27.82 -12.50 6.19
CA LEU A 395 27.52 -11.44 5.21
C LEU A 395 26.15 -10.82 5.49
N TYR A 396 26.06 -9.51 5.32
CA TYR A 396 24.82 -8.73 5.44
C TYR A 396 24.14 -8.83 6.82
N ARG A 397 24.90 -8.68 7.91
CA ARG A 397 24.35 -8.49 9.26
C ARG A 397 23.55 -7.18 9.32
N GLY A 398 22.37 -7.18 9.91
CA GLY A 398 21.57 -5.98 10.18
C GLY A 398 20.22 -5.93 9.50
N ALA A 399 19.73 -4.71 9.28
CA ALA A 399 18.31 -4.43 9.09
C ALA A 399 17.78 -4.63 7.66
N ALA A 400 18.62 -4.62 6.62
CA ALA A 400 18.17 -4.70 5.23
C ALA A 400 18.98 -5.69 4.36
N PRO A 401 19.22 -6.94 4.81
CA PRO A 401 20.10 -7.89 4.14
C PRO A 401 19.72 -8.17 2.68
N VAL A 402 18.43 -8.39 2.42
CA VAL A 402 17.93 -8.74 1.08
C VAL A 402 18.13 -7.59 0.10
N GLN A 403 17.74 -6.38 0.50
CA GLN A 403 17.88 -5.22 -0.36
C GLN A 403 19.35 -4.88 -0.62
N ARG A 404 20.21 -4.95 0.40
CA ARG A 404 21.64 -4.66 0.26
C ARG A 404 22.34 -5.70 -0.62
N ALA A 405 22.02 -6.98 -0.48
CA ALA A 405 22.51 -8.03 -1.37
C ALA A 405 22.12 -7.79 -2.83
N LEU A 406 20.85 -7.44 -3.09
CA LEU A 406 20.38 -7.13 -4.44
C LEU A 406 21.05 -5.87 -5.01
N GLN A 407 21.25 -4.85 -4.18
CA GLN A 407 21.92 -3.58 -4.53
C GLN A 407 23.37 -3.80 -4.93
N ASP A 408 24.09 -4.66 -4.20
CA ASP A 408 25.47 -5.05 -4.50
C ASP A 408 25.58 -5.93 -5.76
N GLY A 409 24.45 -6.47 -6.24
CA GLY A 409 24.43 -7.30 -7.44
C GLY A 409 24.91 -8.72 -7.23
N VAL A 410 24.82 -9.25 -6.00
CA VAL A 410 25.26 -10.62 -5.73
C VAL A 410 24.44 -11.62 -6.54
N ARG A 411 25.11 -12.66 -7.02
CA ARG A 411 24.46 -13.78 -7.73
C ARG A 411 23.98 -14.87 -6.79
N LYS A 412 24.52 -14.91 -5.58
CA LYS A 412 24.20 -15.90 -4.54
C LYS A 412 23.93 -15.18 -3.23
N THR A 413 22.85 -15.57 -2.58
CA THR A 413 22.56 -15.22 -1.18
C THR A 413 22.01 -16.48 -0.51
N GLY A 414 21.27 -16.33 0.58
CA GLY A 414 20.65 -17.44 1.26
C GLY A 414 19.96 -17.00 2.54
N VAL A 415 19.67 -17.99 3.36
CA VAL A 415 19.10 -17.81 4.68
C VAL A 415 19.95 -18.57 5.68
N SER A 416 20.16 -17.98 6.85
CA SER A 416 20.90 -18.59 7.95
C SER A 416 19.99 -18.71 9.17
N LEU A 417 20.05 -19.86 9.80
CA LEU A 417 19.50 -20.09 11.13
C LEU A 417 20.64 -19.92 12.12
N ALA A 418 20.54 -18.97 13.04
CA ALA A 418 21.62 -18.68 13.98
C ALA A 418 21.07 -18.41 15.38
N PHE A 419 21.86 -18.74 16.40
CA PHE A 419 21.55 -18.29 17.75
C PHE A 419 21.66 -16.77 17.84
N THR A 420 20.81 -16.17 18.67
CA THR A 420 20.85 -14.72 18.94
C THR A 420 21.75 -14.45 20.13
N VAL A 421 22.71 -13.57 19.94
CA VAL A 421 23.54 -13.01 20.99
C VAL A 421 23.28 -11.50 21.09
N HIS A 422 23.83 -10.84 22.10
CA HIS A 422 23.67 -9.40 22.24
C HIS A 422 24.25 -8.60 21.06
N ALA A 423 25.29 -9.13 20.40
CA ALA A 423 25.82 -8.52 19.18
C ALA A 423 24.90 -8.82 17.99
N LEU A 424 24.61 -7.77 17.20
CA LEU A 424 23.67 -7.82 16.07
C LEU A 424 24.06 -8.91 15.05
N ASP A 425 23.19 -9.90 14.88
CA ASP A 425 23.30 -11.00 13.91
C ASP A 425 24.66 -11.73 13.93
N ALA A 426 25.33 -11.74 15.08
CA ALA A 426 26.70 -12.27 15.24
C ALA A 426 26.77 -13.63 15.95
N GLY A 427 25.63 -14.21 16.31
CA GLY A 427 25.62 -15.47 17.04
C GLY A 427 25.97 -16.69 16.17
N PRO A 428 26.34 -17.82 16.79
CA PRO A 428 26.73 -19.03 16.06
C PRO A 428 25.65 -19.50 15.08
N ILE A 429 26.07 -19.92 13.88
CA ILE A 429 25.18 -20.40 12.81
C ILE A 429 24.90 -21.88 13.05
N ILE A 430 23.62 -22.23 13.14
CA ILE A 430 23.13 -23.61 13.28
C ILE A 430 23.11 -24.29 11.91
N ALA A 431 22.53 -23.62 10.91
CA ALA A 431 22.43 -24.10 9.54
C ALA A 431 22.27 -22.95 8.55
N CYS A 432 22.55 -23.18 7.28
CA CYS A 432 22.27 -22.21 6.21
C CYS A 432 21.88 -22.89 4.89
N GLU A 433 21.08 -22.19 4.09
CA GLU A 433 20.69 -22.62 2.73
C GLU A 433 21.07 -21.53 1.72
N LYS A 434 21.78 -21.93 0.65
CA LYS A 434 22.21 -21.03 -0.43
C LYS A 434 21.17 -20.98 -1.55
N VAL A 435 20.98 -19.79 -2.11
CA VAL A 435 20.04 -19.52 -3.20
C VAL A 435 20.73 -18.72 -4.31
N GLU A 436 20.62 -19.20 -5.55
CA GLU A 436 21.01 -18.45 -6.75
C GLU A 436 19.93 -17.40 -7.07
N ILE A 437 20.35 -16.18 -7.41
CA ILE A 437 19.46 -15.06 -7.66
C ILE A 437 19.47 -14.75 -9.16
N ASP A 438 18.28 -14.80 -9.78
CA ASP A 438 18.12 -14.28 -11.15
C ASP A 438 18.18 -12.75 -11.15
N ASN A 439 18.68 -12.17 -12.25
CA ASN A 439 18.84 -10.73 -12.40
C ASN A 439 17.49 -9.98 -12.37
N ARG A 440 16.35 -10.66 -12.54
CA ARG A 440 15.01 -10.03 -12.54
C ARG A 440 14.34 -10.01 -11.18
N VAL A 441 14.80 -10.83 -10.24
CA VAL A 441 14.19 -10.97 -8.91
C VAL A 441 14.25 -9.64 -8.17
N LYS A 442 13.10 -9.25 -7.60
CA LYS A 442 12.96 -8.05 -6.78
C LYS A 442 13.00 -8.38 -5.29
N ALA A 443 13.29 -7.38 -4.45
CA ALA A 443 13.44 -7.58 -3.00
C ALA A 443 12.23 -8.26 -2.31
N PRO A 444 10.96 -7.92 -2.59
CA PRO A 444 9.83 -8.60 -1.98
C PRO A 444 9.79 -10.10 -2.31
N GLU A 445 9.97 -10.45 -3.60
CA GLU A 445 9.98 -11.84 -4.08
C GLU A 445 11.12 -12.65 -3.45
N LEU A 446 12.31 -12.05 -3.33
CA LEU A 446 13.45 -12.70 -2.69
C LEU A 446 13.23 -12.88 -1.19
N LEU A 447 12.64 -11.89 -0.52
CA LEU A 447 12.35 -11.97 0.91
C LEU A 447 11.38 -13.11 1.22
N ASP A 448 10.29 -13.20 0.46
CA ASP A 448 9.29 -14.27 0.60
C ASP A 448 9.93 -15.66 0.39
N LEU A 449 10.77 -15.80 -0.64
CA LEU A 449 11.51 -17.03 -0.91
C LEU A 449 12.44 -17.39 0.26
N LEU A 450 13.22 -16.44 0.76
CA LEU A 450 14.20 -16.70 1.82
C LEU A 450 13.53 -17.04 3.15
N PHE A 451 12.40 -16.41 3.51
CA PHE A 451 11.65 -16.82 4.70
C PHE A 451 10.98 -18.18 4.54
N ALA A 452 10.46 -18.52 3.36
CA ALA A 452 9.93 -19.86 3.11
C ALA A 452 11.01 -20.94 3.30
N ARG A 453 12.24 -20.69 2.80
CA ARG A 453 13.40 -21.56 3.02
C ARG A 453 13.84 -21.58 4.49
N GLY A 454 13.89 -20.42 5.13
CA GLY A 454 14.28 -20.28 6.53
C GLY A 454 13.35 -21.02 7.49
N SER A 455 12.04 -20.94 7.26
CA SER A 455 11.05 -21.69 8.03
C SER A 455 11.19 -23.19 7.86
N LYS A 456 11.43 -23.66 6.62
CA LYS A 456 11.70 -25.08 6.36
C LYS A 456 12.97 -25.55 7.06
N LEU A 457 14.03 -24.76 6.98
CA LEU A 457 15.32 -25.03 7.63
C LEU A 457 15.16 -25.06 9.15
N LEU A 458 14.42 -24.12 9.73
CA LEU A 458 14.09 -24.14 11.17
C LEU A 458 13.39 -25.45 11.56
N LEU A 459 12.35 -25.87 10.84
CA LEU A 459 11.63 -27.10 11.15
C LEU A 459 12.53 -28.35 11.09
N GLN A 460 13.50 -28.37 10.18
CA GLN A 460 14.50 -29.45 10.09
C GLN A 460 15.47 -29.45 11.28
N GLU A 461 15.80 -28.27 11.81
CA GLU A 461 16.77 -28.09 12.89
C GLU A 461 16.14 -28.15 14.29
N LEU A 462 14.81 -27.99 14.41
CA LEU A 462 14.07 -28.04 15.68
C LEU A 462 14.40 -29.28 16.53
N PRO A 463 14.46 -30.52 16.00
CA PRO A 463 14.83 -31.69 16.80
C PRO A 463 16.18 -31.50 17.51
N SER A 464 17.20 -31.01 16.78
CA SER A 464 18.53 -30.77 17.37
C SER A 464 18.56 -29.56 18.32
N ILE A 465 17.63 -28.62 18.19
CA ILE A 465 17.48 -27.51 19.13
C ILE A 465 16.87 -28.04 20.45
N PHE A 466 15.82 -28.86 20.36
CA PHE A 466 15.15 -29.43 21.53
C PHE A 466 16.01 -30.44 22.30
N ASP A 467 16.80 -31.26 21.61
CA ASP A 467 17.74 -32.19 22.26
C ASP A 467 19.06 -31.51 22.70
N GLY A 468 19.23 -30.22 22.39
CA GLY A 468 20.40 -29.41 22.76
C GLY A 468 21.63 -29.59 21.87
N SER A 469 21.66 -30.57 20.96
CA SER A 469 22.81 -30.86 20.09
C SER A 469 23.12 -29.73 19.09
N ALA A 470 22.13 -28.89 18.77
CA ALA A 470 22.29 -27.70 17.94
C ALA A 470 23.33 -26.72 18.52
N SER A 471 23.38 -26.58 19.85
CA SER A 471 24.34 -25.69 20.53
C SER A 471 25.79 -26.15 20.35
N THR A 472 26.01 -27.46 20.28
CA THR A 472 27.33 -28.07 20.12
C THR A 472 27.81 -28.03 18.66
N LYS A 473 26.90 -28.18 17.69
CA LYS A 473 27.25 -28.16 16.27
C LYS A 473 27.28 -26.76 15.65
N ALA A 474 26.67 -25.76 16.30
CA ALA A 474 26.61 -24.41 15.74
C ALA A 474 28.02 -23.80 15.60
N GLU A 475 28.28 -23.22 14.43
CA GLU A 475 29.60 -22.69 14.09
C GLU A 475 29.68 -21.21 14.45
N ALA A 476 30.73 -20.82 15.20
CA ALA A 476 31.02 -19.42 15.45
C ALA A 476 31.30 -18.67 14.14
N GLN A 477 30.73 -17.48 14.01
CA GLN A 477 30.95 -16.65 12.83
C GLN A 477 32.37 -16.06 12.84
N ASP A 478 32.96 -15.95 11.65
CA ASP A 478 34.22 -15.22 11.45
C ASP A 478 33.94 -13.73 11.26
N ASP A 479 34.14 -12.94 12.32
CA ASP A 479 33.89 -11.50 12.31
C ASP A 479 34.74 -10.73 11.29
N SER A 480 35.89 -11.27 10.87
CA SER A 480 36.72 -10.63 9.84
C SER A 480 36.07 -10.64 8.44
N LYS A 481 35.09 -11.52 8.23
CA LYS A 481 34.32 -11.65 6.99
C LYS A 481 32.96 -10.97 7.06
N ALA A 482 32.60 -10.38 8.20
CA ALA A 482 31.28 -9.79 8.40
C ALA A 482 31.08 -8.54 7.53
N THR A 483 29.93 -8.45 6.88
CA THR A 483 29.50 -7.24 6.18
C THR A 483 28.19 -6.73 6.77
N VAL A 484 27.97 -5.41 6.70
CA VAL A 484 26.80 -4.76 7.31
C VAL A 484 25.73 -4.44 6.27
N ALA A 485 24.48 -4.63 6.65
CA ALA A 485 23.29 -4.32 5.87
C ALA A 485 22.47 -3.23 6.61
N PRO A 486 22.89 -1.96 6.55
CA PRO A 486 22.22 -0.88 7.26
C PRO A 486 20.81 -0.67 6.72
N LYS A 487 19.93 -0.18 7.60
CA LYS A 487 18.56 0.20 7.26
C LYS A 487 18.56 1.17 6.07
N ILE A 488 17.64 0.96 5.13
CA ILE A 488 17.47 1.86 3.99
C ILE A 488 16.69 3.10 4.43
N SER A 489 17.01 4.24 3.82
CA SER A 489 16.35 5.53 4.03
C SER A 489 15.60 5.97 2.77
N GLN A 490 14.68 6.94 2.91
CA GLN A 490 13.90 7.43 1.77
C GLN A 490 14.77 8.25 0.79
N GLU A 491 15.80 8.91 1.31
CA GLU A 491 16.77 9.72 0.59
C GLU A 491 17.57 8.88 -0.42
N GLU A 492 17.79 7.60 -0.10
CA GLU A 492 18.44 6.66 -1.01
C GLU A 492 17.59 6.32 -2.24
N SER A 493 16.31 6.69 -2.30
CA SER A 493 15.43 6.37 -3.45
C SER A 493 15.88 6.98 -4.77
N TRP A 494 16.70 8.04 -4.77
CA TRP A 494 17.12 8.72 -6.00
C TRP A 494 18.09 7.88 -6.84
N LEU A 495 17.77 7.73 -8.12
CA LEU A 495 18.64 7.15 -9.13
C LEU A 495 19.56 8.24 -9.69
N SER A 496 20.84 7.89 -9.88
CA SER A 496 21.78 8.63 -10.70
C SER A 496 22.11 7.79 -11.93
N PHE A 497 21.80 8.32 -13.11
CA PHE A 497 22.13 7.68 -14.37
C PHE A 497 23.60 7.88 -14.75
N ASP A 498 24.40 8.60 -13.97
CA ASP A 498 25.85 8.67 -14.18
C ASP A 498 26.57 7.41 -13.66
N GLN A 499 25.85 6.54 -12.94
CA GLN A 499 26.31 5.21 -12.55
C GLN A 499 26.14 4.20 -13.70
N LYS A 500 26.85 3.07 -13.62
CA LYS A 500 26.67 1.97 -14.61
C LYS A 500 25.23 1.46 -14.59
N ALA A 501 24.69 1.08 -15.74
CA ALA A 501 23.33 0.55 -15.88
C ALA A 501 23.06 -0.64 -14.95
N LEU A 502 24.04 -1.53 -14.75
CA LEU A 502 23.91 -2.65 -13.81
C LEU A 502 23.71 -2.18 -12.36
N THR A 503 24.44 -1.13 -11.93
CA THR A 503 24.29 -0.53 -10.59
C THR A 503 22.90 0.08 -10.43
N VAL A 504 22.43 0.82 -11.43
CA VAL A 504 21.09 1.43 -11.43
C VAL A 504 20.00 0.35 -11.42
N HIS A 505 20.14 -0.68 -12.26
CA HIS A 505 19.24 -1.83 -12.32
C HIS A 505 19.15 -2.57 -10.98
N ASN A 506 20.31 -2.85 -10.37
CA ASN A 506 20.39 -3.49 -9.06
C ASN A 506 19.67 -2.68 -7.98
N LYS A 507 19.82 -1.36 -8.00
CA LYS A 507 19.10 -0.47 -7.09
C LYS A 507 17.58 -0.51 -7.28
N VAL A 508 17.11 -0.52 -8.54
CA VAL A 508 15.67 -0.63 -8.85
C VAL A 508 15.08 -1.92 -8.30
N ARG A 509 15.72 -3.08 -8.51
CA ARG A 509 15.22 -4.36 -8.00
C ARG A 509 15.36 -4.48 -6.48
N ALA A 510 16.42 -3.91 -5.89
CA ALA A 510 16.66 -3.88 -4.45
C ALA A 510 15.62 -3.07 -3.68
N PHE A 511 15.18 -1.93 -4.23
CA PHE A 511 14.28 -1.00 -3.55
C PHE A 511 12.83 -1.12 -4.03
N ALA A 512 12.51 -2.20 -4.75
CA ALA A 512 11.15 -2.53 -5.13
C ALA A 512 10.24 -2.61 -3.90
N GLY A 513 9.07 -1.96 -3.97
CA GLY A 513 8.23 -1.71 -2.80
C GLY A 513 8.68 -0.44 -2.08
N TRP A 514 9.31 -0.58 -0.92
CA TRP A 514 9.81 0.55 -0.13
C TRP A 514 11.34 0.66 -0.20
N PRO A 515 11.92 1.86 -0.41
CA PRO A 515 11.25 3.15 -0.64
C PRO A 515 10.78 3.38 -2.08
N GLY A 516 11.04 2.42 -2.98
CA GLY A 516 10.95 2.62 -4.43
C GLY A 516 12.16 3.38 -4.97
N THR A 517 12.24 3.52 -6.28
CA THR A 517 13.29 4.31 -6.94
C THR A 517 12.71 5.47 -7.72
N ARG A 518 13.25 6.67 -7.48
CA ARG A 518 12.85 7.95 -8.12
C ARG A 518 13.95 8.43 -9.05
N ALA A 519 13.58 9.02 -10.16
CA ALA A 519 14.49 9.61 -11.12
C ALA A 519 13.95 10.97 -11.56
N ARG A 520 14.87 11.84 -11.96
CA ARG A 520 14.58 13.10 -12.63
C ARG A 520 15.12 13.01 -14.05
N ILE A 521 14.29 13.38 -15.01
CA ILE A 521 14.66 13.46 -16.42
C ILE A 521 14.25 14.83 -16.96
N LEU A 522 14.97 15.30 -17.96
CA LEU A 522 14.65 16.54 -18.66
C LEU A 522 13.69 16.25 -19.80
N VAL A 523 12.73 17.14 -19.99
CA VAL A 523 11.76 17.11 -21.07
C VAL A 523 11.92 18.39 -21.87
N THR A 524 12.21 18.24 -23.16
CA THR A 524 12.42 19.36 -24.10
C THR A 524 11.40 19.28 -25.24
N ASP A 525 10.75 20.38 -25.55
CA ASP A 525 9.85 20.47 -26.71
C ASP A 525 10.68 20.56 -28.01
N GLU A 526 10.32 19.81 -29.05
CA GLU A 526 11.02 19.91 -30.35
C GLU A 526 10.86 21.28 -31.02
N ASN A 527 9.79 22.01 -30.69
CA ASN A 527 9.46 23.30 -31.31
C ASN A 527 9.78 24.51 -30.42
N SER A 528 10.37 24.31 -29.23
CA SER A 528 10.80 25.42 -28.37
C SER A 528 11.98 25.06 -27.48
N ASP A 529 12.87 26.00 -27.21
CA ASP A 529 14.01 25.82 -26.27
C ASP A 529 13.58 25.68 -24.79
N LYS A 530 12.29 25.42 -24.51
CA LYS A 530 11.82 25.18 -23.15
C LYS A 530 12.19 23.78 -22.70
N CYS A 531 12.94 23.73 -21.59
CA CYS A 531 13.30 22.51 -20.87
C CYS A 531 12.58 22.50 -19.52
N SER A 532 12.00 21.37 -19.14
CA SER A 532 11.38 21.16 -17.82
C SER A 532 11.83 19.85 -17.21
N GLU A 533 11.96 19.83 -15.88
CA GLU A 533 12.31 18.63 -15.14
C GLU A 533 11.06 17.82 -14.85
N LEU A 534 11.11 16.52 -15.17
CA LEU A 534 10.08 15.54 -14.88
C LEU A 534 10.60 14.54 -13.86
N GLU A 535 9.92 14.47 -12.72
CA GLU A 535 10.15 13.43 -11.74
C GLU A 535 9.26 12.22 -12.04
N LEU A 536 9.82 11.03 -11.91
CA LEU A 536 9.09 9.76 -12.01
C LEU A 536 9.70 8.70 -11.11
N LYS A 537 8.92 7.67 -10.78
CA LYS A 537 9.47 6.42 -10.25
C LYS A 537 9.77 5.46 -11.37
N VAL A 538 10.91 4.79 -11.27
CA VAL A 538 11.32 3.69 -12.15
C VAL A 538 10.95 2.39 -11.44
N ILE A 539 10.18 1.51 -12.11
CA ILE A 539 9.57 0.34 -11.46
C ILE A 539 10.19 -0.98 -11.91
N THR A 540 10.41 -1.13 -13.22
CA THR A 540 10.93 -2.37 -13.82
C THR A 540 11.96 -2.05 -14.88
N THR A 541 13.12 -2.68 -14.78
CA THR A 541 14.28 -2.40 -15.65
C THR A 541 15.05 -3.66 -16.02
N ARG A 542 15.91 -3.55 -17.03
CA ARG A 542 16.97 -4.49 -17.38
C ARG A 542 18.22 -3.72 -17.83
N VAL A 543 19.36 -4.39 -17.83
CA VAL A 543 20.56 -3.86 -18.48
C VAL A 543 20.39 -3.99 -20.00
N TYR A 544 20.59 -2.90 -20.72
CA TYR A 544 20.57 -2.88 -22.18
C TYR A 544 21.95 -3.21 -22.73
N TYR A 545 22.02 -4.19 -23.64
CA TYR A 545 23.27 -4.67 -24.27
C TYR A 545 23.40 -4.29 -25.75
N GLY A 546 22.50 -3.45 -26.28
CA GLY A 546 22.63 -2.94 -27.65
C GLY A 546 23.66 -1.81 -27.76
N ASN A 547 24.12 -1.55 -28.99
CA ASN A 547 25.04 -0.43 -29.25
C ASN A 547 24.32 0.91 -29.01
N VAL A 548 24.85 1.70 -28.08
CA VAL A 548 24.47 3.11 -27.86
C VAL A 548 25.45 3.96 -28.68
N GLN A 549 24.94 4.79 -29.59
CA GLN A 549 25.81 5.63 -30.42
C GLN A 549 26.33 6.84 -29.61
N SER A 550 27.53 7.32 -29.94
CA SER A 550 28.18 8.41 -29.20
C SER A 550 27.47 9.76 -29.30
N SER A 551 26.52 9.93 -30.21
CA SER A 551 25.68 11.13 -30.35
C SER A 551 24.48 11.15 -29.39
N GLU A 552 24.25 10.09 -28.61
CA GLU A 552 23.04 9.89 -27.80
C GLU A 552 23.30 9.91 -26.28
N TYR A 553 24.46 10.39 -25.81
CA TYR A 553 24.88 10.25 -24.40
C TYR A 553 23.93 10.87 -23.36
N ASP A 554 23.07 11.80 -23.78
CA ASP A 554 22.07 12.42 -22.91
C ASP A 554 20.63 12.14 -23.32
N GLU A 555 20.37 11.56 -24.49
CA GLU A 555 18.99 11.39 -25.01
C GLU A 555 18.41 10.05 -24.56
N VAL A 556 17.19 10.09 -24.03
CA VAL A 556 16.42 8.88 -23.70
C VAL A 556 15.61 8.49 -24.94
N ILE A 557 15.91 7.32 -25.48
CA ILE A 557 15.26 6.82 -26.71
C ILE A 557 14.19 5.79 -26.36
N PHE A 558 13.15 5.71 -27.17
CA PHE A 558 12.17 4.63 -27.09
C PHE A 558 12.43 3.58 -28.16
N ARG A 559 12.57 2.32 -27.75
CA ARG A 559 12.90 1.23 -28.67
C ARG A 559 12.15 -0.03 -28.26
N LYS A 560 11.43 -0.66 -29.19
CA LYS A 560 10.76 -1.96 -29.00
C LYS A 560 9.89 -2.04 -27.72
N GLY A 561 9.24 -0.95 -27.33
CA GLY A 561 8.34 -0.93 -26.17
C GLY A 561 8.97 -0.52 -24.83
N SER A 562 10.27 -0.18 -24.81
CA SER A 562 11.00 0.24 -23.60
C SER A 562 11.69 1.60 -23.80
N LEU A 563 11.95 2.31 -22.70
CA LEU A 563 12.82 3.49 -22.70
C LEU A 563 14.25 3.01 -22.48
N ILE A 564 15.19 3.49 -23.29
CA ILE A 564 16.62 3.24 -23.13
C ILE A 564 17.24 4.53 -22.60
N ILE A 565 17.72 4.47 -21.36
CA ILE A 565 18.34 5.60 -20.67
C ILE A 565 19.86 5.39 -20.68
N PRO A 566 20.65 6.28 -21.32
CA PRO A 566 22.10 6.23 -21.26
C PRO A 566 22.58 6.31 -19.82
N CYS A 567 23.53 5.46 -19.48
CA CYS A 567 24.11 5.34 -18.15
C CYS A 567 25.64 5.53 -18.20
N GLY A 568 26.27 5.69 -17.03
CA GLY A 568 27.71 5.80 -16.90
C GLY A 568 28.47 4.65 -17.58
N GLN A 569 29.71 4.94 -17.97
CA GLN A 569 30.62 3.99 -18.62
C GLN A 569 30.08 3.37 -19.92
N HIS A 570 29.37 4.16 -20.74
CA HIS A 570 28.84 3.71 -22.03
C HIS A 570 27.89 2.51 -21.91
N THR A 571 27.18 2.41 -20.79
CA THR A 571 26.14 1.41 -20.57
C THR A 571 24.76 2.05 -20.74
N ALA A 572 23.70 1.25 -20.86
CA ALA A 572 22.34 1.80 -20.87
C ALA A 572 21.36 0.93 -20.08
N LEU A 573 20.35 1.58 -19.54
CA LEU A 573 19.28 0.96 -18.77
C LEU A 573 18.02 0.88 -19.64
N GLU A 574 17.48 -0.32 -19.77
CA GLU A 574 16.18 -0.53 -20.38
C GLU A 574 15.09 -0.43 -19.31
N VAL A 575 14.13 0.47 -19.48
CA VAL A 575 13.03 0.72 -18.54
C VAL A 575 11.70 0.32 -19.18
N PHE A 576 10.97 -0.54 -18.50
CA PHE A 576 9.68 -1.09 -18.96
C PHE A 576 8.48 -0.43 -18.31
N GLU A 577 8.62 0.00 -17.05
CA GLU A 577 7.52 0.54 -16.26
C GLU A 577 7.98 1.73 -15.45
N VAL A 578 7.16 2.78 -15.47
CA VAL A 578 7.38 4.03 -14.74
C VAL A 578 6.08 4.45 -14.04
N GLN A 579 6.20 5.34 -13.06
CA GLN A 579 5.05 5.93 -12.39
C GLN A 579 5.29 7.42 -12.19
N LEU A 580 4.40 8.25 -12.71
CA LEU A 580 4.41 9.68 -12.44
C LEU A 580 3.89 9.99 -11.03
N PRO A 581 4.29 11.11 -10.40
CA PRO A 581 3.81 11.51 -9.09
C PRO A 581 2.27 11.58 -9.04
N GLY A 582 1.65 10.81 -8.15
CA GLY A 582 0.19 10.75 -8.00
C GLY A 582 -0.55 9.90 -9.03
N GLU A 583 0.14 9.30 -9.99
CA GLU A 583 -0.45 8.50 -11.07
C GLU A 583 -0.29 7.00 -10.83
N LYS A 584 -0.98 6.18 -11.63
CA LYS A 584 -0.78 4.72 -11.67
C LYS A 584 0.55 4.36 -12.35
N VAL A 585 1.05 3.16 -12.05
CA VAL A 585 2.16 2.57 -12.81
C VAL A 585 1.70 2.35 -14.25
N VAL A 586 2.53 2.75 -15.22
CA VAL A 586 2.27 2.59 -16.65
C VAL A 586 3.48 1.96 -17.32
N ASN A 587 3.25 1.26 -18.43
CA ASN A 587 4.34 0.76 -19.26
C ASN A 587 5.01 1.90 -20.05
N ALA A 588 6.25 1.67 -20.48
CA ALA A 588 7.07 2.63 -21.21
C ALA A 588 6.42 3.11 -22.51
N ALA A 589 5.66 2.27 -23.22
CA ALA A 589 4.96 2.65 -24.44
C ALA A 589 3.84 3.65 -24.19
N ALA A 590 3.01 3.42 -23.16
CA ALA A 590 1.95 4.34 -22.75
C ALA A 590 2.53 5.67 -22.26
N PHE A 591 3.62 5.62 -21.50
CA PHE A 591 4.35 6.82 -21.09
C PHE A 591 4.90 7.61 -22.29
N TRP A 592 5.57 6.93 -23.23
CA TRP A 592 6.15 7.56 -24.43
C TRP A 592 5.09 8.21 -25.32
N ASN A 593 3.95 7.54 -25.54
CA ASN A 593 2.83 8.08 -26.31
C ASN A 593 2.23 9.36 -25.69
N GLY A 594 2.40 9.55 -24.38
CA GLY A 594 1.97 10.75 -23.66
C GLY A 594 2.81 12.00 -23.95
N LEU A 595 4.04 11.85 -24.48
CA LEU A 595 5.01 12.95 -24.62
C LEU A 595 4.77 13.85 -25.84
N ARG A 596 3.97 13.42 -26.84
CA ARG A 596 3.47 14.24 -27.98
C ARG A 596 4.47 15.29 -28.52
N GLY A 597 5.58 14.85 -29.14
CA GLY A 597 6.57 15.75 -29.74
C GLY A 597 7.58 16.35 -28.75
N GLN A 598 7.64 15.80 -27.53
CA GLN A 598 8.69 16.12 -26.55
C GLN A 598 9.77 15.05 -26.58
N LYS A 599 11.02 15.49 -26.44
CA LYS A 599 12.19 14.64 -26.25
C LYS A 599 12.54 14.54 -24.78
N LEU A 600 13.10 13.39 -24.42
CA LEU A 600 13.57 13.12 -23.08
C LEU A 600 15.10 13.14 -23.06
N LYS A 601 15.67 13.78 -22.05
CA LYS A 601 17.11 13.72 -21.77
C LYS A 601 17.36 13.29 -20.33
N LYS A 602 18.47 12.59 -20.08
CA LYS A 602 18.90 12.30 -18.72
C LYS A 602 19.28 13.62 -18.03
N LEU A 603 18.90 13.77 -16.76
CA LEU A 603 19.41 14.86 -15.94
C LEU A 603 20.80 14.48 -15.45
N GLN A 604 21.83 15.25 -15.81
CA GLN A 604 23.15 15.16 -15.19
C GLN A 604 23.06 15.84 -13.82
N LEU A 605 23.43 15.15 -12.75
CA LEU A 605 23.42 15.68 -11.38
C LEU A 605 24.74 16.34 -11.01
#